data_AF-A0A4Y7U3J2-F1
#
_entry.id   AF-A0A4Y7U3J2-F1
#
_cell.length_a   1.000
_cell.length_b   1.000
_cell.length_c   1.000
_cell.angle_alpha   90.00
_cell.angle_beta   90.00
_cell.angle_gamma   90.00
#
_symmetry.space_group_name_H-M   'P 1'
#
loop_
_entity.id
_entity.type
_entity.pdbx_description
1 polymer ?
#
loop_
_entity_poly.entity_id
_entity_poly.type
_entity_poly.pdbx_seq_one_letter_code
_entity_poly.pdbx_strand_id
1 'polypeptide(L)'
;ENGHDFAWVNNDHLRIKWTLPAFQDHPLTGQEMWFNHMFFGHKSLYDPSVLEYFDEEDLPFATYYGDGSEIKPEVIEEFVNFYKEHSIIYTWEKDDFLLLDNLMFSHGRQPF
;
A
#
# COMPACT_ATOMS: atom_id res chain seq x y z
N GLU A 1 14.22 -18.76 -8.23
CA GLU A 1 13.50 -17.57 -8.76
C GLU A 1 12.54 -17.11 -7.69
N ASN A 2 12.63 -15.85 -7.25
CA ASN A 2 11.93 -15.35 -6.05
C ASN A 2 10.46 -14.95 -6.29
N GLY A 3 9.83 -15.41 -7.38
CA GLY A 3 8.43 -15.05 -7.71
C GLY A 3 8.23 -13.59 -8.13
N HIS A 4 9.30 -12.92 -8.54
CA HIS A 4 9.25 -11.56 -9.07
C HIS A 4 9.55 -11.57 -10.58
N ASP A 5 8.66 -10.98 -11.36
CA ASP A 5 8.89 -10.63 -12.76
C ASP A 5 9.63 -9.29 -12.83
N PHE A 6 10.51 -9.13 -13.80
CA PHE A 6 11.19 -7.85 -14.02
C PHE A 6 11.40 -7.58 -15.51
N ALA A 7 11.38 -6.30 -15.87
CA ALA A 7 11.64 -5.82 -17.22
C ALA A 7 12.35 -4.48 -17.18
N TRP A 8 13.39 -4.31 -18.00
CA TRP A 8 13.99 -3.01 -18.28
C TRP A 8 13.12 -2.28 -19.31
N VAL A 9 12.49 -1.18 -18.91
CA VAL A 9 11.67 -0.33 -19.79
C VAL A 9 12.58 0.46 -20.74
N ASN A 10 13.77 0.85 -20.25
CA ASN A 10 14.85 1.44 -21.01
C ASN A 10 16.20 1.17 -20.29
N ASN A 11 17.25 1.93 -20.60
CA ASN A 11 18.60 1.71 -20.07
C ASN A 11 18.76 1.98 -18.56
N ASP A 12 17.87 2.76 -17.95
CA ASP A 12 17.97 3.18 -16.55
C ASP A 12 16.66 3.00 -15.74
N HIS A 13 15.60 2.49 -16.38
CA HIS A 13 14.31 2.23 -15.77
C HIS A 13 14.04 0.72 -15.69
N LEU A 14 14.14 0.18 -14.48
CA LEU A 14 13.76 -1.19 -14.15
C LEU A 14 12.35 -1.21 -13.55
N ARG A 15 11.48 -2.06 -14.11
CA ARG A 15 10.17 -2.38 -13.56
C ARG A 15 10.19 -3.77 -12.97
N ILE A 16 9.61 -3.93 -11.78
CA ILE A 16 9.49 -5.20 -11.08
C ILE A 16 8.03 -5.40 -10.71
N LYS A 17 7.50 -6.59 -10.97
CA LYS A 17 6.13 -6.99 -10.65
C LYS A 17 6.15 -8.28 -9.85
N TRP A 18 5.23 -8.41 -8.91
CA TRP A 18 5.03 -9.65 -8.17
C TRP A 18 3.61 -9.75 -7.66
N THR A 19 3.16 -10.99 -7.46
CA THR A 19 1.84 -11.28 -6.87
C THR A 19 2.06 -11.95 -5.53
N LEU A 20 1.42 -11.41 -4.49
CA LEU A 20 1.47 -11.95 -3.13
C LEU A 20 0.05 -12.13 -2.57
N PRO A 21 -0.14 -13.02 -1.58
CA PRO A 21 -1.39 -13.11 -0.85
C PRO A 21 -1.76 -11.76 -0.23
N ALA A 22 -3.05 -11.38 -0.32
CA ALA A 22 -3.55 -10.17 0.33
C ALA A 22 -3.60 -10.30 1.86
N PHE A 23 -3.74 -11.53 2.35
CA PHE A 23 -3.80 -11.86 3.76
C PHE A 23 -2.60 -12.71 4.16
N GLN A 24 -2.14 -12.54 5.40
CA GLN A 24 -1.05 -13.30 6.00
C GLN A 24 -1.46 -13.76 7.40
N ASP A 25 -1.10 -14.97 7.79
CA ASP A 25 -1.35 -15.43 9.16
C ASP A 25 -0.31 -14.85 10.13
N HIS A 26 -0.79 -14.32 11.25
CA HIS A 26 0.08 -13.86 12.31
C HIS A 26 0.81 -15.06 12.95
N PRO A 27 2.16 -15.10 12.98
CA PRO A 27 2.92 -16.31 13.28
C PRO A 27 2.76 -16.80 14.72
N LEU A 28 2.35 -15.93 15.64
CA LEU A 28 2.15 -16.29 17.05
C LEU A 28 0.69 -16.58 17.41
N THR A 29 -0.27 -15.93 16.74
CA THR A 29 -1.70 -16.02 17.11
C THR A 29 -2.50 -16.87 16.11
N GLY A 30 -1.97 -17.12 14.91
CA GLY A 30 -2.65 -17.80 13.82
C GLY A 30 -3.84 -17.04 13.26
N GLN A 31 -4.00 -15.77 13.62
CA GLN A 31 -5.08 -14.93 13.10
C GLN A 31 -4.72 -14.41 11.71
N GLU A 32 -5.68 -14.40 10.81
CA GLU A 32 -5.54 -13.82 9.48
C GLU A 32 -5.44 -12.29 9.58
N MET A 33 -4.38 -11.73 8.99
CA MET A 33 -4.09 -10.29 8.98
C MET A 33 -4.17 -9.72 7.57
N TRP A 34 -4.77 -8.54 7.45
CA TRP A 34 -4.69 -7.72 6.25
C TRP A 34 -3.28 -7.10 6.15
N PHE A 35 -2.38 -7.76 5.42
CA PHE A 35 -0.98 -7.35 5.31
C PHE A 35 -0.52 -7.33 3.85
N ASN A 36 -0.76 -6.20 3.18
CA ASN A 36 -0.45 -6.00 1.77
C ASN A 36 -0.29 -4.51 1.44
N HIS A 37 0.05 -4.21 0.17
CA HIS A 37 0.18 -2.84 -0.35
C HIS A 37 -0.98 -2.44 -1.28
N MET A 38 -2.19 -2.98 -1.10
CA MET A 38 -3.34 -2.62 -1.93
C MET A 38 -3.65 -1.12 -1.82
N PHE A 39 -3.71 -0.60 -0.60
CA PHE A 39 -3.99 0.81 -0.36
C PHE A 39 -2.72 1.68 -0.27
N PHE A 40 -1.60 1.09 0.14
CA PHE A 40 -0.33 1.81 0.28
C PHE A 40 0.15 2.36 -1.08
N GLY A 41 0.23 3.68 -1.21
CA GLY A 41 0.68 4.33 -2.44
C GLY A 41 -0.29 4.15 -3.62
N HIS A 42 -1.56 3.85 -3.37
CA HIS A 42 -2.55 3.75 -4.43
C HIS A 42 -2.73 5.10 -5.14
N LYS A 43 -2.97 5.08 -6.47
CA LYS A 43 -3.08 6.29 -7.32
C LYS A 43 -4.08 7.33 -6.78
N SER A 44 -5.14 6.88 -6.12
CA SER A 44 -6.15 7.76 -5.51
C SER A 44 -5.66 8.58 -4.32
N LEU A 45 -4.48 8.30 -3.76
CA LEU A 45 -3.89 9.03 -2.63
C LEU A 45 -2.96 10.16 -3.07
N TYR A 46 -2.64 10.23 -4.36
CA TYR A 46 -1.84 11.31 -4.92
C TYR A 46 -2.70 12.55 -5.17
N ASP A 47 -2.05 13.72 -5.13
CA ASP A 47 -2.66 14.94 -5.64
C ASP A 47 -2.94 14.78 -7.14
N PRO A 48 -4.12 15.17 -7.66
CA PRO A 48 -4.45 15.04 -9.08
C PRO A 48 -3.41 15.66 -10.01
N SER A 49 -2.74 16.74 -9.59
CA SER A 49 -1.68 17.36 -10.38
C SER A 49 -0.48 16.46 -10.59
N VAL A 50 -0.17 15.53 -9.67
CA VAL A 50 0.90 14.54 -9.85
C VAL A 50 0.54 13.55 -10.94
N LEU A 51 -0.74 13.13 -10.99
CA LEU A 51 -1.23 12.15 -11.96
C LEU A 51 -1.25 12.70 -13.40
N GLU A 52 -1.15 14.02 -13.59
CA GLU A 52 -1.04 14.64 -14.92
C GLU A 52 0.36 14.45 -15.55
N TYR A 53 1.39 14.15 -14.75
CA TYR A 53 2.77 14.02 -15.23
C TYR A 53 3.26 12.58 -15.36
N PHE A 54 2.54 11.62 -14.81
CA PHE A 54 2.95 10.21 -14.79
C PHE A 54 1.84 9.32 -15.31
N ASP A 55 2.20 8.41 -16.20
CA ASP A 55 1.37 7.25 -16.50
C ASP A 55 1.29 6.36 -15.25
N GLU A 56 0.19 5.62 -15.09
CA GLU A 56 -0.04 4.79 -13.90
C GLU A 56 1.06 3.76 -13.66
N GLU A 57 1.60 3.18 -14.74
CA GLU A 57 2.69 2.20 -14.68
C GLU A 57 4.04 2.78 -14.21
N ASP A 58 4.16 4.10 -14.22
CA ASP A 58 5.36 4.83 -13.84
C ASP A 58 5.22 5.50 -12.45
N LEU A 59 4.07 5.32 -11.79
CA LEU A 59 3.94 5.63 -10.38
C LEU A 59 4.88 4.72 -9.56
N PRO A 60 5.37 5.18 -8.40
CA PRO A 60 6.22 4.36 -7.52
C PRO A 60 5.58 3.02 -7.15
N PHE A 61 4.25 2.99 -7.05
CA PHE A 61 3.47 1.79 -6.77
C PHE A 61 2.20 1.78 -7.64
N ALA A 62 1.93 0.64 -8.26
CA ALA A 62 0.67 0.34 -8.93
C ALA A 62 0.22 -1.06 -8.51
N THR A 63 -0.96 -1.15 -7.90
CA THR A 63 -1.48 -2.40 -7.32
C THR A 63 -2.75 -2.83 -8.04
N TYR A 64 -2.82 -4.12 -8.39
CA TYR A 64 -3.91 -4.75 -9.12
C TYR A 64 -4.41 -5.97 -8.34
N TYR A 65 -5.55 -6.53 -8.73
CA TYR A 65 -5.95 -7.86 -8.27
C TYR A 65 -4.92 -8.91 -8.72
N GLY A 66 -4.93 -10.09 -8.09
CA GLY A 66 -3.97 -11.16 -8.39
C GLY A 66 -4.03 -11.68 -9.83
N ASP A 67 -5.13 -11.42 -10.55
CA ASP A 67 -5.30 -11.71 -11.98
C ASP A 67 -4.81 -10.57 -12.90
N GLY A 68 -4.37 -9.46 -12.32
CA GLY A 68 -3.91 -8.27 -13.03
C GLY A 68 -5.01 -7.27 -13.37
N SER A 69 -6.27 -7.52 -13.03
CA SER A 69 -7.35 -6.54 -13.22
C SER A 69 -7.25 -5.37 -12.23
N GLU A 70 -7.70 -4.19 -12.63
CA GLU A 70 -7.72 -3.01 -11.76
C GLU A 70 -8.60 -3.22 -10.53
N ILE A 71 -8.14 -2.70 -9.38
CA ILE A 71 -8.97 -2.63 -8.19
C ILE A 71 -10.14 -1.67 -8.46
N LYS A 72 -11.35 -2.14 -8.19
CA LYS A 72 -12.56 -1.36 -8.48
C LYS A 72 -12.59 -0.07 -7.64
N PRO A 73 -13.01 1.08 -8.21
CA PRO A 73 -13.07 2.34 -7.47
C PRO A 73 -13.89 2.27 -6.19
N GLU A 74 -14.98 1.50 -6.17
CA GLU A 74 -15.85 1.38 -4.98
C GLU A 74 -15.13 0.68 -3.81
N VAL A 75 -14.22 -0.26 -4.12
CA VAL A 75 -13.39 -0.92 -3.10
C VAL A 75 -12.37 0.06 -2.53
N ILE A 76 -11.77 0.89 -3.38
CA ILE A 76 -10.84 1.93 -2.91
C ILE A 76 -11.56 2.92 -2.00
N GLU A 77 -12.76 3.37 -2.36
CA GLU A 77 -13.58 4.26 -1.54
C GLU A 77 -13.95 3.64 -0.18
N GLU A 78 -14.29 2.35 -0.15
CA GLU A 78 -14.52 1.63 1.10
C GLU A 78 -13.29 1.66 2.02
N PHE A 79 -12.10 1.42 1.47
CA PHE A 79 -10.85 1.49 2.23
C PHE A 79 -10.50 2.91 2.69
N VAL A 80 -10.75 3.94 1.88
CA VAL A 80 -10.60 5.34 2.31
C VAL A 80 -11.43 5.60 3.57
N ASN A 81 -12.68 5.16 3.58
CA ASN A 81 -13.57 5.31 4.73
C ASN A 81 -13.12 4.47 5.93
N PHE A 82 -12.71 3.21 5.70
CA PHE A 82 -12.18 2.32 6.73
C PHE A 82 -10.95 2.94 7.43
N TYR A 83 -9.96 3.42 6.68
CA TYR A 83 -8.79 4.06 7.27
C TYR A 83 -9.18 5.34 8.02
N LYS A 84 -10.11 6.13 7.51
CA LYS A 84 -10.59 7.34 8.20
C LYS A 84 -11.27 7.03 9.54
N GLU A 85 -12.07 5.98 9.60
CA GLU A 85 -12.83 5.59 10.81
C GLU A 85 -11.96 4.87 11.84
N HIS A 86 -11.01 4.05 11.40
CA HIS A 86 -10.24 3.16 12.27
C HIS A 86 -8.81 3.63 12.56
N SER A 87 -8.36 4.75 11.99
CA SER A 87 -7.04 5.32 12.30
C SER A 87 -7.02 6.03 13.65
N ILE A 88 -5.95 5.80 14.40
CA ILE A 88 -5.64 6.55 15.62
C ILE A 88 -4.67 7.67 15.25
N ILE A 89 -5.08 8.93 15.41
CA ILE A 89 -4.21 10.09 15.24
C ILE A 89 -3.58 10.40 16.59
N TYR A 90 -2.26 10.22 16.68
CA TYR A 90 -1.49 10.47 17.88
C TYR A 90 -0.68 11.77 17.72
N THR A 91 -0.86 12.70 18.66
CA THR A 91 -0.04 13.92 18.74
C THR A 91 1.22 13.59 19.53
N TRP A 92 2.36 13.57 18.85
CA TRP A 92 3.65 13.26 19.46
C TRP A 92 4.11 14.36 20.42
N GLU A 93 4.58 13.95 21.60
CA GLU A 93 5.33 14.78 22.51
C GLU A 93 6.83 14.41 22.47
N LYS A 94 7.65 15.32 23.00
CA LYS A 94 9.08 15.08 23.09
C LYS A 94 9.33 13.87 23.99
N ASP A 95 10.21 12.98 23.52
CA ASP A 95 10.64 11.76 24.21
C ASP A 95 9.59 10.64 24.26
N ASP A 96 8.50 10.74 23.49
CA ASP A 96 7.57 9.63 23.26
C ASP A 96 8.20 8.51 22.40
N PHE A 97 7.79 7.26 22.67
CA PHE A 97 8.14 6.08 21.89
C PHE A 97 6.90 5.25 21.58
N LEU A 98 6.76 4.84 20.31
CA LEU A 98 5.72 3.91 19.86
C LEU A 98 6.36 2.55 19.56
N LEU A 99 5.78 1.50 20.13
CA LEU A 99 6.02 0.12 19.73
C LEU A 99 4.70 -0.44 19.19
N LEU A 100 4.73 -1.00 17.98
CA LEU A 100 3.57 -1.61 17.33
C LEU A 100 3.94 -2.97 16.75
N ASP A 101 2.92 -3.81 16.60
CA ASP A 101 3.03 -5.04 15.82
C ASP A 101 2.77 -4.72 14.34
N ASN A 102 3.79 -4.89 13.50
CA ASN A 102 3.72 -4.49 12.10
C ASN A 102 2.73 -5.34 11.28
N LEU A 103 2.41 -6.56 11.71
CA LEU A 103 1.42 -7.40 11.03
C LEU A 103 0.00 -6.97 11.37
N MET A 104 -0.22 -6.44 12.59
CA MET A 104 -1.54 -6.02 13.05
C MET A 104 -1.87 -4.56 12.73
N PHE A 105 -0.87 -3.69 12.58
CA PHE A 105 -1.08 -2.25 12.40
C PHE A 105 -0.52 -1.73 11.08
N SER A 106 -1.40 -1.15 10.27
CA SER A 106 -0.99 -0.17 9.26
C SER A 106 -0.64 1.15 9.94
N HIS A 107 0.40 1.84 9.46
CA HIS A 107 0.83 3.13 10.00
C HIS A 107 1.24 4.08 8.88
N GLY A 108 1.13 5.37 9.16
CA GLY A 108 1.42 6.45 8.21
C GLY A 108 1.59 7.78 8.94
N ARG A 109 1.66 8.87 8.18
CA ARG A 109 1.92 10.20 8.72
C ARG A 109 1.00 11.23 8.09
N GLN A 110 0.43 12.11 8.91
CA GLN A 110 -0.27 13.31 8.43
C GLN A 110 0.74 14.36 7.94
N PRO A 111 0.35 15.27 7.02
CA PRO A 111 1.15 16.46 6.71
C PRO A 111 1.56 17.24 7.96
N PHE A 112 2.69 17.96 7.89
CA PHE A 112 3.25 18.74 9.01
C PHE A 112 3.08 20.24 8.80
#